data_AF-A0A6G1R2C0-F1
#
_entry.id   AF-A0A6G1R2C0-F1
#
_cell.length_a   1.000
_cell.length_b   1.000
_cell.length_c   1.000
_cell.angle_alpha   90.00
_cell.angle_beta   90.00
_cell.angle_gamma   90.00
#
_symmetry.space_group_name_H-M   'P 1'
#
loop_
_entity.id
_entity.type
_entity.pdbx_description
1 polymer ?
#
loop_
_entity_poly.entity_id
_entity_poly.type
_entity_poly.pdbx_seq_one_letter_code
_entity_poly.pdbx_strand_id
1 'polypeptide(L)'
;HGRNYLFSNSKTYFNVAVDEKGLWIIYASSTDENIIVAHIDEETFSVIRHINTTYPKSKAGNAFIACGIMYVTDTKDTTVSFAFDLLKEQQIDVRFELRSSQSVLAMLSYSLRDKNLYTWENGSLMVYPVRFGR
;
A
#
# COMPACT_ATOMS: atom_id res chain seq x y z
N HIS A 1 11.80 -19.96 11.72
CA HIS A 1 11.82 -19.82 10.26
C HIS A 1 10.38 -19.62 9.79
N GLY A 2 10.02 -18.51 9.11
CA GLY A 2 8.61 -18.19 8.81
C GLY A 2 8.24 -16.69 8.75
N ARG A 3 9.20 -15.79 9.00
CA ARG A 3 9.01 -14.32 8.97
C ARG A 3 9.22 -13.76 7.56
N ASN A 4 8.43 -14.21 6.59
CA ASN A 4 8.45 -13.67 5.22
C ASN A 4 7.32 -12.64 5.03
N TYR A 5 7.48 -11.48 5.67
CA TYR A 5 6.49 -10.42 5.65
C TYR A 5 6.42 -9.73 4.28
N LEU A 6 5.23 -9.25 3.92
CA LEU A 6 5.06 -8.24 2.86
C LEU A 6 5.77 -6.95 3.29
N PHE A 7 5.44 -6.45 4.48
CA PHE A 7 6.05 -5.26 5.07
C PHE A 7 6.76 -5.66 6.35
N SER A 8 8.10 -5.68 6.30
CA SER A 8 8.92 -6.12 7.44
C SER A 8 8.85 -5.14 8.62
N ASN A 9 8.72 -3.83 8.34
CA ASN A 9 8.66 -2.77 9.35
C ASN A 9 7.46 -2.94 10.30
N SER A 10 6.31 -3.33 9.76
CA SER A 10 5.05 -3.53 10.50
C SER A 10 4.73 -5.01 10.80
N LYS A 11 5.58 -5.95 10.37
CA LYS A 11 5.34 -7.41 10.45
C LYS A 11 4.02 -7.83 9.78
N THR A 12 3.68 -7.18 8.67
CA THR A 12 2.43 -7.37 7.95
C THR A 12 2.62 -8.35 6.79
N TYR A 13 1.74 -9.35 6.67
CA TYR A 13 1.70 -10.26 5.52
C TYR A 13 0.68 -9.84 4.46
N PHE A 14 -0.46 -9.30 4.90
CA PHE A 14 -1.56 -8.86 4.06
C PHE A 14 -1.98 -7.45 4.47
N ASN A 15 -2.13 -6.55 3.51
CA ASN A 15 -2.70 -5.23 3.73
C ASN A 15 -4.02 -5.15 2.96
N VAL A 16 -5.14 -5.05 3.66
CA VAL A 16 -6.45 -4.81 3.05
C VAL A 16 -6.61 -3.31 2.84
N ALA A 17 -7.14 -2.90 1.70
CA ALA A 17 -7.42 -1.50 1.40
C ALA A 17 -8.75 -1.38 0.64
N VAL A 18 -9.47 -0.29 0.87
CA VAL A 18 -10.68 0.07 0.12
C VAL A 18 -10.52 1.50 -0.36
N ASP A 19 -10.82 1.74 -1.61
CA ASP A 19 -10.81 3.07 -2.19
C ASP A 19 -12.01 3.29 -3.13
N GLU A 20 -12.00 4.38 -3.89
CA GLU A 20 -13.07 4.71 -4.83
C GLU A 20 -13.24 3.71 -5.99
N LYS A 21 -12.31 2.75 -6.16
CA LYS A 21 -12.26 1.81 -7.27
C LYS A 21 -12.49 0.36 -6.86
N GLY A 22 -12.41 0.02 -5.58
CA GLY A 22 -12.84 -1.28 -5.07
C GLY A 22 -12.18 -1.69 -3.75
N LEU A 23 -12.35 -2.97 -3.44
CA LEU A 23 -11.70 -3.67 -2.33
C LEU A 23 -10.45 -4.42 -2.83
N TRP A 24 -9.34 -4.23 -2.12
CA TRP A 24 -8.02 -4.71 -2.50
C TRP A 24 -7.35 -5.47 -1.35
N ILE A 25 -6.60 -6.52 -1.69
CA ILE A 25 -5.67 -7.18 -0.77
C ILE A 25 -4.27 -7.15 -1.36
N ILE A 26 -3.36 -6.46 -0.69
CA ILE A 26 -1.93 -6.41 -1.03
C ILE A 26 -1.23 -7.54 -0.27
N TYR A 27 -0.44 -8.35 -0.97
CA TYR A 27 0.34 -9.43 -0.37
C TYR A 27 1.63 -9.70 -1.16
N ALA A 28 2.53 -10.48 -0.58
CA ALA A 28 3.75 -10.90 -1.26
C ALA A 28 3.57 -12.27 -1.92
N SER A 29 4.00 -12.39 -3.17
CA SER A 29 4.13 -13.68 -3.85
C SER A 29 5.15 -14.58 -3.12
N SER A 30 4.83 -15.86 -2.99
CA SER A 30 5.71 -16.85 -2.36
C SER A 30 6.82 -17.36 -3.28
N THR A 31 6.80 -17.02 -4.58
CA THR A 31 7.74 -17.54 -5.58
C THR A 31 8.81 -16.51 -5.97
N ASP A 32 8.39 -15.30 -6.32
CA ASP A 32 9.25 -14.24 -6.85
C ASP A 32 9.40 -13.04 -5.90
N GLU A 33 8.75 -13.09 -4.72
CA GLU A 33 8.77 -12.04 -3.69
C GLU A 33 8.24 -10.67 -4.16
N ASN A 34 7.55 -10.62 -5.30
CA ASN A 34 6.90 -9.42 -5.80
C ASN A 34 5.63 -9.10 -5.01
N ILE A 35 5.30 -7.81 -4.94
CA ILE A 35 4.02 -7.35 -4.41
C ILE A 35 2.92 -7.67 -5.43
N ILE A 36 1.92 -8.40 -4.95
CA ILE A 36 0.70 -8.74 -5.69
C ILE A 36 -0.48 -8.01 -5.06
N VAL A 37 -1.40 -7.54 -5.89
CA VAL A 37 -2.67 -6.97 -5.44
C VAL A 37 -3.82 -7.81 -5.98
N ALA A 38 -4.62 -8.39 -5.09
CA ALA A 38 -5.88 -9.03 -5.45
C ALA A 38 -7.02 -8.00 -5.44
N HIS A 39 -7.75 -7.89 -6.54
CA HIS A 39 -9.02 -7.17 -6.62
C HIS A 39 -10.15 -8.09 -6.16
N ILE A 40 -10.94 -7.65 -5.20
CA ILE A 40 -11.94 -8.47 -4.52
C ILE A 40 -13.34 -8.01 -4.91
N ASP A 41 -14.21 -8.97 -5.21
CA ASP A 41 -15.63 -8.75 -5.32
C ASP A 41 -16.24 -8.63 -3.92
N GLU A 42 -16.83 -7.48 -3.61
CA GLU A 42 -17.32 -7.18 -2.26
C GLU A 42 -18.55 -7.99 -1.86
N GLU A 43 -19.41 -8.37 -2.81
CA GLU A 43 -20.64 -9.11 -2.54
C GLU A 43 -20.37 -10.58 -2.23
N THR A 44 -19.44 -11.18 -2.97
CA THR A 44 -19.12 -12.62 -2.88
C THR A 44 -17.86 -12.91 -2.07
N PHE A 45 -17.09 -11.87 -1.74
CA PHE A 45 -15.77 -11.96 -1.11
C PHE A 45 -14.81 -12.90 -1.87
N SER A 46 -14.84 -12.84 -3.19
CA SER A 46 -14.03 -13.66 -4.09
C SER A 46 -13.00 -12.81 -4.85
N VAL A 47 -11.90 -13.43 -5.27
CA VAL A 47 -10.88 -12.71 -6.06
C VAL A 47 -11.34 -12.59 -7.51
N ILE A 48 -11.48 -11.36 -7.99
CA ILE A 48 -11.76 -11.05 -9.39
C ILE A 48 -10.49 -11.20 -10.23
N ARG A 49 -9.38 -10.62 -9.75
CA ARG A 49 -8.11 -10.60 -10.48
C ARG A 49 -6.92 -10.50 -9.54
N HIS A 50 -5.83 -11.17 -9.90
CA HIS A 50 -4.51 -10.97 -9.30
C HIS A 50 -3.66 -10.08 -10.20
N ILE A 51 -3.09 -9.02 -9.66
CA ILE A 51 -2.27 -8.04 -10.38
C ILE A 51 -0.83 -8.13 -9.87
N ASN A 52 0.10 -8.52 -10.74
CA ASN A 52 1.52 -8.54 -10.40
C ASN A 52 2.15 -7.17 -10.69
N THR A 53 2.59 -6.49 -9.64
CA THR A 53 3.18 -5.15 -9.77
C THR A 53 4.63 -5.18 -10.23
N THR A 54 5.25 -6.36 -10.23
CA THR A 54 6.68 -6.61 -10.46
C THR A 54 7.62 -5.88 -9.48
N TYR A 55 7.06 -5.24 -8.45
CA TYR A 55 7.83 -4.50 -7.45
C TYR A 55 8.23 -5.43 -6.31
N PRO A 56 9.54 -5.55 -6.00
CA PRO A 56 10.00 -6.48 -4.97
C PRO A 56 9.67 -5.96 -3.57
N LYS A 57 9.09 -6.80 -2.71
CA LYS A 57 8.72 -6.44 -1.33
C LYS A 57 9.89 -5.92 -0.48
N SER A 58 11.11 -6.33 -0.80
CA SER A 58 12.34 -5.89 -0.10
C SER A 58 12.63 -4.40 -0.22
N LYS A 59 11.99 -3.70 -1.17
CA LYS A 59 12.10 -2.24 -1.35
C LYS A 59 10.96 -1.46 -0.70
N ALA A 60 9.95 -2.14 -0.17
CA ALA A 60 8.74 -1.51 0.37
C ALA A 60 8.79 -1.41 1.91
N GLY A 61 8.49 -0.23 2.43
CA GLY A 61 8.23 -0.04 3.86
C GLY A 61 6.78 -0.39 4.23
N ASN A 62 5.84 0.21 3.49
CA ASN A 62 4.39 0.10 3.63
C ASN A 62 3.71 0.51 2.30
N ALA A 63 2.38 0.44 2.23
CA ALA A 63 1.64 0.89 1.05
C ALA A 63 0.21 1.36 1.38
N PHE A 64 -0.37 2.14 0.49
CA PHE A 64 -1.81 2.46 0.48
C PHE A 64 -2.33 2.46 -0.96
N ILE A 65 -3.66 2.40 -1.11
CA ILE A 65 -4.33 2.49 -2.41
C ILE A 65 -5.32 3.65 -2.36
N ALA A 66 -5.30 4.50 -3.38
CA ALA A 66 -6.25 5.60 -3.56
C ALA A 66 -6.53 5.79 -5.05
N CYS A 67 -7.80 6.03 -5.43
CA CYS A 67 -8.23 6.25 -6.80
C CYS A 67 -7.79 5.17 -7.83
N GLY A 68 -7.61 3.92 -7.41
CA GLY A 68 -7.17 2.78 -8.22
C GLY A 68 -5.64 2.69 -8.39
N ILE A 69 -4.89 3.50 -7.66
CA ILE A 69 -3.43 3.55 -7.73
C ILE A 69 -2.85 3.07 -6.39
N MET A 70 -1.97 2.07 -6.45
CA MET A 70 -1.18 1.65 -5.30
C MET A 70 0.04 2.55 -5.17
N TYR A 71 0.29 3.08 -3.98
CA TYR A 71 1.46 3.89 -3.62
C TYR A 71 2.28 3.15 -2.56
N VAL A 72 3.59 3.01 -2.81
CA VAL A 72 4.50 2.24 -1.95
C VAL A 72 5.59 3.16 -1.39
N THR A 73 5.80 3.09 -0.08
CA THR A 73 6.84 3.83 0.61
C THR A 73 8.21 3.16 0.45
N ASP A 74 9.27 3.95 0.58
CA ASP A 74 10.62 3.43 0.75
C ASP A 74 10.76 2.65 2.06
N THR A 75 11.86 1.91 2.23
CA THR A 75 12.10 1.07 3.42
C THR A 75 12.20 1.84 4.73
N LYS A 76 12.29 3.18 4.68
CA LYS A 76 12.29 4.09 5.84
C LYS A 76 10.91 4.65 6.15
N ASP A 77 9.89 4.37 5.33
CA ASP A 77 8.54 4.90 5.48
C ASP A 77 8.47 6.44 5.51
N THR A 78 9.34 7.10 4.73
CA THR A 78 9.43 8.58 4.67
C THR A 78 9.02 9.14 3.32
N THR A 79 9.20 8.37 2.25
CA THR A 79 8.97 8.83 0.87
C THR A 79 8.14 7.79 0.13
N VAL A 80 7.08 8.21 -0.55
CA VAL A 80 6.45 7.37 -1.59
C VAL A 80 7.36 7.36 -2.80
N SER A 81 7.84 6.17 -3.18
CA SER A 81 8.90 6.01 -4.17
C SER A 81 8.53 5.11 -5.35
N PHE A 82 7.33 4.56 -5.32
CA PHE A 82 6.77 3.75 -6.40
C PHE A 82 5.24 3.89 -6.39
N ALA A 83 4.64 3.91 -7.58
CA ALA A 83 3.20 3.75 -7.75
C ALA A 83 2.85 2.89 -8.95
N PHE A 84 1.68 2.28 -8.88
CA PHE A 84 1.18 1.37 -9.90
C PHE A 84 -0.31 1.57 -10.11
N ASP A 85 -0.72 1.88 -11.33
CA ASP A 85 -2.13 1.92 -11.75
C ASP A 85 -2.66 0.49 -11.80
N LEU A 86 -3.52 0.14 -10.85
CA LEU A 86 -4.05 -1.23 -10.71
C LEU A 86 -5.04 -1.58 -11.82
N LEU A 87 -5.68 -0.57 -12.41
CA LEU A 87 -6.69 -0.76 -13.45
C LEU A 87 -6.01 -0.94 -14.81
N LYS A 88 -4.98 -0.13 -15.10
CA LYS A 88 -4.20 -0.21 -16.35
C LYS A 88 -3.02 -1.17 -16.29
N GLU A 89 -2.68 -1.67 -15.11
CA GLU A 89 -1.52 -2.52 -14.86
C GLU A 89 -0.20 -1.89 -15.32
N GLN A 90 0.01 -0.62 -14.95
CA GLN A 90 1.18 0.14 -15.38
C GLN A 90 1.82 0.91 -14.23
N GLN A 91 3.15 0.91 -14.18
CA GLN A 91 3.89 1.76 -13.26
C GLN A 91 3.67 3.23 -13.60
N ILE A 92 3.51 4.05 -12.56
CA ILE A 92 3.47 5.51 -12.65
C ILE A 92 4.75 6.07 -12.05
N ASP A 93 5.36 7.03 -12.74
CA ASP A 93 6.48 7.78 -12.18
C ASP A 93 5.98 8.74 -11.09
N VAL A 94 6.37 8.49 -9.85
CA VAL A 94 5.97 9.30 -8.70
C VAL A 94 7.08 9.31 -7.66
N ARG A 95 7.27 10.48 -7.03
CA ARG A 95 8.10 10.61 -5.84
C ARG A 95 7.63 11.79 -5.01
N PHE A 96 7.25 11.56 -3.75
CA PHE A 96 6.92 12.63 -2.81
C PHE A 96 7.15 12.21 -1.35
N GLU A 97 7.40 13.18 -0.49
CA GLU A 97 7.57 12.96 0.95
C GLU A 97 6.22 12.62 1.59
N LEU A 98 6.20 11.56 2.39
CA LEU A 98 5.05 11.16 3.22
C LEU A 98 5.11 11.86 4.58
N ARG A 99 6.25 11.77 5.25
CA ARG A 99 6.48 12.30 6.60
C ARG A 99 7.97 12.49 6.88
N SER A 100 8.30 13.40 7.80
CA SER A 100 9.68 13.65 8.25
C SER A 100 10.14 12.74 9.39
N SER A 101 9.20 12.16 10.15
CA SER A 101 9.51 11.23 11.24
C SER A 101 10.10 9.92 10.71
N GLN A 102 11.10 9.38 11.42
CA GLN A 102 11.67 8.04 11.19
C GLN A 102 11.19 7.02 12.23
N SER A 103 10.18 7.35 13.03
CA SER A 103 9.56 6.42 13.96
C SER A 103 8.97 5.21 13.22
N VAL A 104 8.84 4.06 13.89
CA VAL A 104 8.23 2.86 13.30
C VAL A 104 6.79 3.16 12.86
N LEU A 105 6.51 2.92 11.58
CA LEU A 105 5.18 3.02 10.98
C LEU A 105 4.49 1.66 11.00
N ALA A 106 3.56 1.46 11.92
CA ALA A 106 2.83 0.20 12.07
C ALA A 106 1.66 0.07 11.08
N MET A 107 1.01 1.19 10.75
CA MET A 107 -0.15 1.24 9.85
C MET A 107 -0.04 2.47 8.94
N LEU A 108 -0.41 2.30 7.68
CA LEU A 108 -0.66 3.36 6.71
C LEU A 108 -1.91 2.96 5.91
N SER A 109 -2.95 3.78 5.92
CA SER A 109 -4.21 3.45 5.24
C SER A 109 -4.87 4.70 4.70
N TYR A 110 -5.36 4.64 3.46
CA TYR A 110 -6.17 5.71 2.87
C TYR A 110 -7.65 5.50 3.21
N SER A 111 -8.34 6.60 3.50
CA SER A 111 -9.79 6.62 3.70
C SER A 111 -10.46 7.40 2.57
N LEU A 112 -11.25 6.69 1.76
CA LEU A 112 -12.07 7.30 0.71
C LEU A 112 -13.17 8.24 1.24
N ARG A 113 -13.53 8.13 2.53
CA ARG A 113 -14.60 8.92 3.16
C ARG A 113 -14.24 10.40 3.27
N ASP A 114 -12.99 10.68 3.63
CA ASP A 114 -12.50 12.01 3.98
C ASP A 114 -11.18 12.36 3.28
N LYS A 115 -10.68 11.46 2.42
CA LYS A 115 -9.47 11.63 1.61
C LYS A 115 -8.22 11.91 2.43
N ASN A 116 -8.11 11.22 3.56
CA ASN A 116 -6.97 11.30 4.47
C ASN A 116 -6.19 9.98 4.48
N LEU A 117 -4.89 10.07 4.77
CA LEU A 117 -4.08 8.94 5.21
C LEU A 117 -4.10 8.89 6.74
N TYR A 118 -4.42 7.72 7.25
CA TYR A 118 -4.36 7.38 8.66
C TYR A 118 -3.09 6.58 8.92
N THR A 119 -2.31 6.97 9.93
CA THR A 119 -1.11 6.24 10.32
C THR A 119 -1.06 5.93 11.81
N TRP A 120 -0.41 4.81 12.14
CA TRP A 120 -0.02 4.50 13.51
C TRP A 120 1.50 4.51 13.63
N GLU A 121 2.03 5.53 14.28
CA GLU A 121 3.45 5.85 14.34
C GLU A 121 3.95 5.78 15.78
N ASN A 122 4.65 4.70 16.15
CA ASN A 122 5.19 4.48 17.49
C ASN A 122 4.19 4.80 18.64
N GLY A 123 2.94 4.35 18.51
CA GLY A 123 1.87 4.58 19.50
C GLY A 123 1.04 5.84 19.28
N SER A 124 1.36 6.66 18.27
CA SER A 124 0.61 7.88 17.94
C SER A 124 -0.26 7.66 16.70
N LEU A 125 -1.54 8.01 16.79
CA LEU A 125 -2.45 8.07 15.64
C LEU A 125 -2.28 9.43 14.95
N MET A 126 -1.86 9.43 13.68
CA MET A 126 -1.73 10.64 12.88
C MET A 126 -2.68 10.60 11.68
N VAL A 127 -3.04 11.80 11.18
CA VAL A 127 -3.93 11.98 10.03
C VAL A 127 -3.28 12.97 9.08
N TYR A 128 -3.11 12.58 7.81
CA TYR A 128 -2.52 13.41 6.76
C TYR A 128 -3.53 13.66 5.63
N PRO A 129 -3.89 14.91 5.33
CA PRO A 129 -4.72 15.23 4.18
C PRO A 129 -4.03 14.91 2.86
N VAL A 130 -4.73 14.21 1.96
CA VAL A 130 -4.21 13.90 0.62
C VAL A 130 -4.62 15.01 -0.35
N ARG A 131 -3.66 15.47 -1.15
CA ARG A 131 -3.90 16.44 -2.23
C ARG A 131 -3.65 15.77 -3.57
N PHE A 132 -4.72 15.53 -4.32
CA PHE A 132 -4.63 15.04 -5.69
C PHE A 132 -4.25 16.19 -6.64
N GLY A 133 -3.36 15.91 -7.59
CA GLY A 133 -3.07 16.83 -8.70
C GLY A 133 -4.34 17.12 -9.51
N ARG A 134 -4.41 18.30 -10.12
CA ARG A 134 -5.44 18.64 -11.09
C ARG A 134 -5.15 18.01 -12.44
#